data_AF-A0A9P4NP21-F1
#
_entry.id   AF-A0A9P4NP21-F1
#
_cell.length_a   1.000
_cell.length_b   1.000
_cell.length_c   1.000
_cell.angle_alpha   90.00
_cell.angle_beta   90.00
_cell.angle_gamma   90.00
#
_symmetry.space_group_name_H-M   'P 1'
#
loop_
_entity.id
_entity.type
_entity.pdbx_description
1 polymer ?
#
loop_
_entity_poly.entity_id
_entity_poly.type
_entity_poly.pdbx_seq_one_letter_code
_entity_poly.pdbx_strand_id
1 'polypeptide(L)'
;MGLFGYAFVDLTHAQKEARRDSLDLHAAIAQGSIGLVLVFIQLYFLGRWLSERWSNGDEERPSSPYAKHEEAIRKGALVAKIKWNWARLAWWCGEEIGWGIGKRGEIIFGGVWFLWLIFLCIQGTGDDYMHLTKRFGIIGASQLPFHYLLAMKSPYSPIQLLTRMSHEQLNIGHQILGRVIQTLLTLHAIFYLNFFVLVGLLAKRVKDRDVIIGLICISTFTVLGTAAAGLIRKWNYRVFYVTHVVGASALLPLLFFHVHHVRPFVVECVVVLILNVVLRTLNTKSYTGTLSLIPGTNLIQFLIPLSGTTRKWKAGQHVYLLPPSSLSSKLPAQLRKNPYTIASLPKKDGQLLLVARTLNGNTKSLAATARAAEMAEGSNNRTLSVEGPYGVSPHFPDFSKYDRILLVAGGVGATFIIPLWRDILESRHNGGLFKDGDVRLIWSVRKLAETTWAFLPTKSKSTSDAEEKELYITGGKGDVDGSNDTMEMAETDTLVGADEEKILQEQGMIIKHQRPNLREIVDETFSGHVGKVAVLFCGPSGMNVQLRHEVGRWVRRGKDVFYHAEAFGL
;
A
#
# COMPACT_ATOMS: atom_id res chain seq x y z
N MET A 1 42.73 24.28 3.90
CA MET A 1 42.50 22.92 4.44
C MET A 1 41.04 22.58 4.18
N GLY A 2 40.76 21.51 3.44
CA GLY A 2 39.38 21.16 3.08
C GLY A 2 38.65 20.43 4.21
N LEU A 3 37.34 20.30 4.03
CA LEU A 3 36.43 19.61 4.95
C LEU A 3 36.80 18.12 5.04
N PHE A 4 36.88 17.56 6.25
CA PHE A 4 37.11 16.11 6.49
C PHE A 4 38.41 15.51 5.91
N GLY A 5 39.50 16.28 5.82
CA GLY A 5 40.79 15.77 5.34
C GLY A 5 40.93 15.68 3.82
N TYR A 6 39.96 16.21 3.08
CA TYR A 6 40.03 16.33 1.62
C TYR A 6 40.75 17.62 1.19
N ALA A 7 41.44 17.56 0.06
CA ALA A 7 42.16 18.64 -0.59
C ALA A 7 41.59 18.97 -1.99
N PHE A 8 41.88 20.17 -2.47
CA PHE A 8 41.66 20.54 -3.86
C PHE A 8 42.88 20.13 -4.66
N VAL A 9 42.75 19.06 -5.44
CA VAL A 9 43.86 18.45 -6.18
C VAL A 9 43.78 18.84 -7.65
N ASP A 10 44.90 19.32 -8.19
CA ASP A 10 45.08 19.54 -9.62
C ASP A 10 45.47 18.22 -10.31
N LEU A 11 44.60 17.73 -11.17
CA LEU A 11 44.81 16.48 -11.89
C LEU A 11 45.25 16.70 -13.34
N THR A 12 46.18 15.85 -13.78
CA THR A 12 46.51 15.66 -15.20
C THR A 12 45.30 15.13 -15.98
N HIS A 13 45.36 15.20 -17.32
CA HIS A 13 44.29 14.70 -18.16
C HIS A 13 44.00 13.21 -17.91
N ALA A 14 45.06 12.38 -17.86
CA ALA A 14 44.93 10.94 -17.59
C ALA A 14 44.30 10.66 -16.22
N GLN A 15 44.64 11.43 -15.19
CA GLN A 15 44.03 11.26 -13.86
C GLN A 15 42.56 11.72 -13.83
N LYS A 16 42.18 12.73 -14.62
CA LYS A 16 40.76 13.14 -14.78
C LYS A 16 39.94 12.05 -15.46
N GLU A 17 40.50 11.39 -16.45
CA GLU A 17 39.89 10.25 -17.14
C GLU A 17 39.76 9.05 -16.20
N ALA A 18 40.82 8.66 -15.48
CA ALA A 18 40.74 7.60 -14.48
C ALA A 18 39.70 7.89 -13.38
N ARG A 19 39.58 9.16 -12.95
CA ARG A 19 38.51 9.60 -12.04
C ARG A 19 37.12 9.40 -12.66
N ARG A 20 36.96 9.66 -13.96
CA ARG A 20 35.70 9.46 -14.68
C ARG A 20 35.31 7.99 -14.74
N ASP A 21 36.24 7.12 -15.12
CA ASP A 21 36.00 5.68 -15.14
C ASP A 21 35.61 5.16 -13.76
N SER A 22 36.29 5.65 -12.73
CA SER A 22 35.95 5.33 -11.35
C SER A 22 34.53 5.79 -10.99
N LEU A 23 34.13 7.01 -11.38
CA LEU A 23 32.78 7.54 -11.19
C LEU A 23 31.71 6.66 -11.85
N ASP A 24 31.92 6.26 -13.10
CA ASP A 24 31.00 5.40 -13.85
C ASP A 24 30.91 3.99 -13.25
N LEU A 25 32.06 3.41 -12.87
CA LEU A 25 32.10 2.09 -12.24
C LEU A 25 31.26 2.03 -10.96
N HIS A 26 31.40 2.99 -10.02
CA HIS A 26 30.63 2.87 -8.77
C HIS A 26 29.18 3.28 -8.94
N ALA A 27 28.84 4.09 -9.95
CA ALA A 27 27.44 4.30 -10.31
C ALA A 27 26.82 2.98 -10.82
N ALA A 28 27.54 2.23 -11.65
CA ALA A 28 27.12 0.91 -12.10
C ALA A 28 27.05 -0.11 -10.95
N ILE A 29 28.00 -0.10 -10.01
CA ILE A 29 27.94 -0.94 -8.80
C ILE A 29 26.73 -0.56 -7.93
N ALA A 30 26.48 0.73 -7.71
CA ALA A 30 25.36 1.20 -6.91
C ALA A 30 24.01 0.80 -7.51
N GLN A 31 23.86 0.91 -8.84
CA GLN A 31 22.66 0.46 -9.54
C GLN A 31 22.56 -1.08 -9.57
N GLY A 32 23.66 -1.78 -9.87
CA GLY A 32 23.73 -3.24 -9.91
C GLY A 32 23.49 -3.92 -8.56
N SER A 33 23.83 -3.24 -7.46
CA SER A 33 23.55 -3.70 -6.08
C SER A 33 22.06 -3.94 -5.83
N ILE A 34 21.18 -3.25 -6.56
CA ILE A 34 19.73 -3.44 -6.50
C ILE A 34 19.36 -4.84 -7.03
N GLY A 35 20.05 -5.28 -8.10
CA GLY A 35 19.90 -6.63 -8.65
C GLY A 35 20.20 -7.71 -7.62
N LEU A 36 21.25 -7.52 -6.80
CA LEU A 36 21.59 -8.46 -5.72
C LEU A 36 20.46 -8.58 -4.69
N VAL A 37 19.86 -7.46 -4.28
CA VAL A 37 18.70 -7.46 -3.38
C VAL A 37 17.54 -8.26 -3.98
N LEU A 38 17.25 -8.06 -5.27
CA LEU A 38 16.20 -8.80 -5.96
C LEU A 38 16.51 -10.30 -6.07
N VAL A 39 17.78 -10.67 -6.30
CA VAL A 39 18.23 -12.07 -6.30
C VAL A 39 18.02 -12.72 -4.94
N PHE A 40 18.38 -12.06 -3.84
CA PHE A 40 18.13 -12.59 -2.49
C PHE A 40 16.63 -12.82 -2.23
N ILE A 41 15.77 -11.91 -2.69
CA ILE A 41 14.31 -12.08 -2.61
C ILE A 41 13.86 -13.32 -3.43
N GLN A 42 14.40 -13.53 -4.63
CA GLN A 42 14.09 -14.73 -5.42
C GLN A 42 14.58 -16.01 -4.76
N LEU A 43 15.79 -16.02 -4.20
CA LEU A 43 16.33 -17.17 -3.48
C LEU A 43 15.48 -17.52 -2.26
N TYR A 44 14.96 -16.51 -1.55
CA TYR A 44 14.01 -16.73 -0.46
C TYR A 44 12.72 -17.41 -0.96
N PHE A 45 12.13 -16.94 -2.06
CA PHE A 45 10.94 -17.56 -2.64
C PHE A 45 11.19 -18.98 -3.16
N LEU A 46 12.36 -19.22 -3.76
CA LEU A 46 12.77 -20.54 -4.21
C LEU A 46 12.94 -21.49 -3.02
N GLY A 47 13.62 -21.06 -1.96
CA GLY A 47 13.80 -21.84 -0.74
C GLY A 47 12.48 -22.19 -0.06
N ARG A 48 11.54 -21.24 -0.01
CA ARG A 48 10.19 -21.49 0.51
C ARG A 48 9.43 -22.50 -0.35
N TRP A 49 9.48 -22.36 -1.67
CA TRP A 49 8.83 -23.27 -2.59
C TRP A 49 9.40 -24.69 -2.50
N LEU A 50 10.73 -24.83 -2.43
CA LEU A 50 11.40 -26.12 -2.22
C LEU A 50 10.99 -26.76 -0.88
N SER A 51 10.96 -25.98 0.20
CA SER A 51 10.54 -26.46 1.51
C SER A 51 9.08 -26.94 1.54
N GLU A 52 8.16 -26.21 0.89
CA GLU A 52 6.75 -26.63 0.81
C GLU A 52 6.60 -27.92 -0.02
N ARG A 53 7.41 -28.08 -1.08
CA ARG A 53 7.39 -29.28 -1.92
C ARG A 53 7.97 -30.51 -1.23
N TRP A 54 9.08 -30.36 -0.51
CA TRP A 54 9.69 -31.46 0.24
C TRP A 54 8.87 -31.86 1.47
N SER A 55 8.25 -30.90 2.16
CA SER A 55 7.35 -31.21 3.29
C SER A 55 6.12 -32.03 2.88
N ASN A 56 5.69 -31.96 1.62
CA ASN A 56 4.59 -32.77 1.10
C ASN A 56 5.06 -34.11 0.49
N GLY A 57 6.37 -34.33 0.35
CA GLY A 57 6.97 -35.54 -0.24
C GLY A 57 7.41 -36.58 0.78
N ASP A 58 7.67 -36.20 2.04
CA ASP A 58 8.19 -37.08 3.09
C ASP A 58 7.09 -37.64 4.01
N GLU A 59 6.07 -38.26 3.44
CA GLU A 59 5.12 -39.12 4.18
C GLU A 59 5.50 -40.61 4.11
N GLU A 60 6.79 -40.91 3.86
CA GLU A 60 7.34 -42.26 4.05
C GLU A 60 7.70 -42.51 5.52
N ARG A 61 6.92 -43.38 6.15
CA ARG A 61 7.07 -43.83 7.55
C ARG A 61 8.47 -44.42 7.80
N PRO A 62 9.27 -43.89 8.76
CA PRO A 62 10.58 -44.44 9.05
C PRO A 62 10.54 -45.70 9.94
N SER A 63 11.50 -46.60 9.72
CA SER A 63 11.57 -47.96 10.24
C SER A 63 12.26 -48.14 11.61
N SER A 64 12.57 -47.09 12.38
CA SER A 64 12.95 -47.28 13.80
C SER A 64 12.67 -46.09 14.74
N PRO A 65 12.24 -46.32 16.00
CA PRO A 65 11.45 -45.34 16.75
C PRO A 65 12.20 -44.51 17.79
N TYR A 66 13.39 -44.89 18.28
CA TYR A 66 13.93 -44.30 19.52
C TYR A 66 15.01 -43.22 19.32
N ALA A 67 16.07 -43.49 18.54
CA ALA A 67 17.17 -42.54 18.36
C ALA A 67 16.82 -41.34 17.44
N LYS A 68 15.93 -41.55 16.47
CA LYS A 68 15.41 -40.46 15.60
C LYS A 68 14.29 -39.66 16.27
N HIS A 69 13.60 -40.18 17.28
CA HIS A 69 12.53 -39.44 17.96
C HIS A 69 13.10 -38.31 18.82
N GLU A 70 14.18 -38.56 19.56
CA GLU A 70 14.85 -37.51 20.34
C GLU A 70 15.51 -36.45 19.44
N GLU A 71 16.14 -36.87 18.33
CA GLU A 71 16.73 -35.95 17.37
C GLU A 71 15.66 -35.18 16.55
N ALA A 72 14.52 -35.80 16.22
CA ALA A 72 13.38 -35.16 15.56
C ALA A 72 12.62 -34.23 16.50
N ILE A 73 12.49 -34.57 17.79
CA ILE A 73 11.97 -33.68 18.83
C ILE A 73 12.92 -32.49 19.00
N ARG A 74 14.24 -32.73 19.07
CA ARG A 74 15.23 -31.65 19.21
C ARG A 74 15.30 -30.74 17.98
N LYS A 75 15.32 -31.32 16.78
CA LYS A 75 15.27 -30.58 15.50
C LYS A 75 13.93 -29.85 15.36
N GLY A 76 12.82 -30.49 15.72
CA GLY A 76 11.48 -29.90 15.75
C GLY A 76 11.39 -28.73 16.72
N ALA A 77 11.95 -28.86 17.92
CA ALA A 77 12.01 -27.80 18.93
C ALA A 77 12.92 -26.64 18.51
N LEU A 78 14.07 -26.93 17.88
CA LEU A 78 14.95 -25.91 17.32
C LEU A 78 14.26 -25.15 16.18
N VAL A 79 13.63 -25.86 15.24
CA VAL A 79 12.88 -25.27 14.13
C VAL A 79 11.69 -24.44 14.65
N ALA A 80 10.95 -24.94 15.65
CA ALA A 80 9.87 -24.20 16.29
C ALA A 80 10.37 -22.93 16.99
N LYS A 81 11.51 -23.00 17.69
CA LYS A 81 12.15 -21.84 18.31
C LYS A 81 12.62 -20.81 17.28
N ILE A 82 13.20 -21.26 16.16
CA ILE A 82 13.59 -20.39 15.04
C ILE A 82 12.36 -19.73 14.43
N LYS A 83 11.31 -20.49 14.12
CA LYS A 83 10.03 -19.96 13.60
C LYS A 83 9.42 -18.94 14.54
N TRP A 84 9.43 -19.22 15.85
CA TRP A 84 8.92 -18.31 16.88
C TRP A 84 9.72 -17.02 16.96
N ASN A 85 11.06 -17.11 17.02
CA ASN A 85 11.93 -15.94 17.02
C ASN A 85 11.76 -15.13 15.73
N TRP A 86 11.61 -15.79 14.59
CA TRP A 86 11.34 -15.15 13.31
C TRP A 86 9.98 -14.45 13.30
N ALA A 87 8.92 -15.08 13.78
CA ALA A 87 7.59 -14.48 13.88
C ALA A 87 7.62 -13.23 14.79
N ARG A 88 8.32 -13.31 15.93
CA ARG A 88 8.54 -12.15 16.82
C ARG A 88 9.32 -11.03 16.15
N LEU A 89 10.39 -11.36 15.43
CA LEU A 89 11.21 -10.39 14.71
C LEU A 89 10.41 -9.74 13.57
N ALA A 90 9.70 -10.53 12.76
CA ALA A 90 8.85 -10.05 11.68
C ALA A 90 7.74 -9.14 12.20
N TRP A 91 7.13 -9.52 13.34
CA TRP A 91 6.13 -8.69 14.01
C TRP A 91 6.70 -7.33 14.43
N TRP A 92 7.85 -7.35 15.11
CA TRP A 92 8.58 -6.16 15.55
C TRP A 92 9.02 -5.28 14.38
N CYS A 93 9.52 -5.87 13.30
CA CYS A 93 9.87 -5.18 12.06
C CYS A 93 8.65 -4.50 11.42
N GLY A 94 7.46 -5.08 11.58
CA GLY A 94 6.20 -4.53 11.09
C GLY A 94 5.57 -3.46 11.99
N GLU A 95 6.13 -3.17 13.16
CA GLU A 95 5.63 -2.09 14.01
C GLU A 95 5.99 -0.72 13.44
N GLU A 96 5.03 0.20 13.46
CA GLU A 96 5.26 1.59 13.05
C GLU A 96 6.14 2.31 14.07
N ILE A 97 7.10 3.07 13.57
CA ILE A 97 7.81 4.06 14.39
C ILE A 97 6.85 5.24 14.59
N GLY A 98 6.79 5.76 15.82
CA GLY A 98 5.99 6.94 16.15
C GLY A 98 6.23 8.08 15.15
N TRP A 99 5.25 8.98 15.02
CA TRP A 99 5.26 10.09 14.05
C TRP A 99 5.04 9.69 12.59
N GLY A 100 4.78 8.41 12.30
CA GLY A 100 4.38 7.94 10.97
C GLY A 100 5.54 7.95 9.95
N ILE A 101 6.76 7.72 10.41
CA ILE A 101 7.99 7.75 9.60
C ILE A 101 8.08 6.53 8.67
N GLY A 102 7.53 5.39 9.12
CA GLY A 102 7.54 4.08 8.46
C GLY A 102 7.58 2.94 9.48
N LYS A 103 7.59 1.69 9.03
CA LYS A 103 7.78 0.53 9.92
C LYS A 103 9.27 0.35 10.25
N ARG A 104 9.57 -0.25 11.41
CA ARG A 104 10.95 -0.43 11.89
C ARG A 104 11.85 -1.15 10.90
N GLY A 105 11.38 -2.27 10.34
CA GLY A 105 12.17 -3.06 9.40
C GLY A 105 12.50 -2.30 8.12
N GLU A 106 11.57 -1.48 7.64
CA GLU A 106 11.72 -0.68 6.42
C GLU A 106 12.77 0.42 6.64
N ILE A 107 12.75 1.08 7.79
CA ILE A 107 13.75 2.11 8.16
C ILE A 107 15.13 1.51 8.36
N ILE A 108 15.24 0.35 9.01
CA ILE A 108 16.52 -0.35 9.17
C ILE A 108 17.08 -0.73 7.79
N PHE A 109 16.27 -1.33 6.93
CA PHE A 109 16.67 -1.69 5.58
C PHE A 109 17.12 -0.46 4.78
N GLY A 110 16.35 0.63 4.85
CA GLY A 110 16.71 1.92 4.26
C GLY A 110 18.03 2.49 4.79
N GLY A 111 18.28 2.35 6.10
CA GLY A 111 19.52 2.78 6.74
C GLY A 111 20.73 1.96 6.28
N VAL A 112 20.59 0.64 6.20
CA VAL A 112 21.64 -0.25 5.66
C VAL A 112 21.93 0.10 4.19
N TRP A 113 20.89 0.31 3.38
CA TRP A 113 21.05 0.75 1.99
C TRP A 113 21.75 2.12 1.89
N PHE A 114 21.36 3.06 2.74
CA PHE A 114 22.00 4.38 2.80
C PHE A 114 23.48 4.28 3.16
N LEU A 115 23.84 3.48 4.17
CA LEU A 115 25.24 3.26 4.55
C LEU A 115 26.05 2.62 3.42
N TRP A 116 25.47 1.67 2.69
CA TRP A 116 26.11 1.09 1.50
C TRP A 116 26.40 2.15 0.42
N LEU A 117 25.43 3.00 0.10
CA LEU A 117 25.63 4.07 -0.88
C LEU A 117 26.63 5.12 -0.39
N ILE A 118 26.63 5.46 0.90
CA ILE A 118 27.63 6.35 1.49
C ILE A 118 29.03 5.74 1.42
N PHE A 119 29.17 4.45 1.69
CA PHE A 119 30.44 3.73 1.51
C PHE A 119 30.93 3.84 0.06
N LEU A 120 30.06 3.60 -0.93
CA LEU A 120 30.41 3.77 -2.35
C LEU A 120 30.75 5.23 -2.71
N CYS A 121 30.18 6.21 -2.02
CA CYS A 121 30.53 7.61 -2.22
C CYS A 121 31.97 7.94 -1.78
N ILE A 122 32.48 7.27 -0.75
CA ILE A 122 33.76 7.57 -0.09
C ILE A 122 34.87 6.63 -0.56
N GLN A 123 34.54 5.37 -0.86
CA GLN A 123 35.54 4.37 -1.21
C GLN A 123 36.29 4.77 -2.48
N GLY A 124 37.62 4.75 -2.40
CA GLY A 124 38.50 5.03 -3.54
C GLY A 124 38.58 6.50 -3.97
N THR A 125 38.04 7.45 -3.18
CA THR A 125 38.17 8.88 -3.50
C THR A 125 39.49 9.51 -3.04
N GLY A 126 40.21 8.88 -2.11
CA GLY A 126 41.43 9.44 -1.53
C GLY A 126 41.16 10.77 -0.83
N ASP A 127 42.02 11.74 -1.04
CA ASP A 127 41.89 13.13 -0.57
C ASP A 127 41.25 14.06 -1.62
N ASP A 128 40.79 13.55 -2.77
CA ASP A 128 40.26 14.37 -3.86
C ASP A 128 38.82 14.83 -3.57
N TYR A 129 38.68 16.07 -3.10
CA TYR A 129 37.40 16.67 -2.73
C TYR A 129 36.39 16.66 -3.89
N MET A 130 36.88 16.86 -5.11
CA MET A 130 36.02 16.95 -6.28
C MET A 130 35.59 15.57 -6.77
N HIS A 131 36.41 14.54 -6.54
CA HIS A 131 36.00 13.15 -6.74
C HIS A 131 34.86 12.78 -5.79
N LEU A 132 35.00 13.08 -4.49
CA LEU A 132 33.94 12.89 -3.49
C LEU A 132 32.66 13.65 -3.89
N THR A 133 32.78 14.93 -4.24
CA THR A 133 31.62 15.75 -4.64
C THR A 133 30.85 15.12 -5.81
N LYS A 134 31.57 14.67 -6.85
CA LYS A 134 30.96 14.03 -8.02
C LYS A 134 30.36 12.65 -7.72
N ARG A 135 30.93 11.89 -6.78
CA ARG A 135 30.41 10.60 -6.30
C ARG A 135 28.98 10.72 -5.78
N PHE A 136 28.73 11.69 -4.90
CA PHE A 136 27.38 11.90 -4.34
C PHE A 136 26.33 12.18 -5.43
N GLY A 137 26.70 12.94 -6.46
CA GLY A 137 25.82 13.24 -7.58
C GLY A 137 25.51 12.02 -8.44
N ILE A 138 26.55 11.31 -8.91
CA ILE A 138 26.37 10.18 -9.83
C ILE A 138 25.75 8.96 -9.14
N ILE A 139 26.11 8.68 -7.88
CA ILE A 139 25.50 7.60 -7.09
C ILE A 139 24.05 7.96 -6.79
N GLY A 140 23.74 9.19 -6.36
CA GLY A 140 22.35 9.63 -6.17
C GLY A 140 21.51 9.49 -7.44
N ALA A 141 22.05 9.88 -8.60
CA ALA A 141 21.38 9.78 -9.89
C ALA A 141 21.17 8.33 -10.35
N SER A 142 22.12 7.42 -10.09
CA SER A 142 22.02 6.00 -10.45
C SER A 142 20.84 5.26 -9.81
N GLN A 143 20.28 5.83 -8.74
CA GLN A 143 19.14 5.24 -8.01
C GLN A 143 17.78 5.68 -8.58
N LEU A 144 17.74 6.72 -9.42
CA LEU A 144 16.51 7.26 -9.99
C LEU A 144 15.72 6.22 -10.82
N PRO A 145 16.34 5.37 -11.68
CA PRO A 145 15.60 4.38 -12.46
C PRO A 145 14.79 3.44 -11.58
N PHE A 146 15.41 2.89 -10.52
CA PHE A 146 14.74 2.01 -9.58
C PHE A 146 13.70 2.77 -8.73
N HIS A 147 13.97 4.02 -8.38
CA HIS A 147 13.01 4.87 -7.68
C HIS A 147 11.71 5.08 -8.47
N TYR A 148 11.79 5.26 -9.80
CA TYR A 148 10.63 5.33 -10.69
C TYR A 148 9.94 3.96 -10.85
N LEU A 149 10.70 2.86 -10.90
CA LEU A 149 10.14 1.51 -10.95
C LEU A 149 9.29 1.19 -9.71
N LEU A 150 9.74 1.61 -8.52
CA LEU A 150 9.01 1.43 -7.27
C LEU A 150 7.67 2.20 -7.24
N ALA A 151 7.55 3.31 -7.99
CA ALA A 151 6.33 4.10 -8.10
C ALA A 151 5.36 3.61 -9.20
N MET A 152 5.73 2.58 -9.96
CA MET A 152 4.96 2.14 -11.11
C MET A 152 3.66 1.42 -10.70
N LYS A 153 2.52 1.97 -11.12
CA LYS A 153 1.16 1.49 -10.78
C LYS A 153 0.64 0.54 -11.86
N SER A 154 1.20 -0.66 -11.94
CA SER A 154 0.73 -1.70 -12.84
C SER A 154 0.96 -3.09 -12.25
N PRO A 155 -0.02 -4.03 -12.29
CA PRO A 155 0.21 -5.41 -11.87
C PRO A 155 1.28 -6.11 -12.72
N TYR A 156 1.56 -5.60 -13.92
CA TYR A 156 2.62 -6.08 -14.81
C TYR A 156 3.97 -5.40 -14.56
N SER A 157 4.12 -4.68 -13.45
CA SER A 157 5.40 -4.09 -13.08
C SER A 157 6.45 -5.17 -12.83
N PRO A 158 7.65 -5.10 -13.45
CA PRO A 158 8.70 -6.09 -13.22
C PRO A 158 9.01 -6.26 -11.73
N ILE A 159 9.02 -5.17 -10.97
CA ILE A 159 9.30 -5.23 -9.54
C ILE A 159 8.16 -5.90 -8.78
N GLN A 160 6.89 -5.62 -9.12
CA GLN A 160 5.75 -6.30 -8.47
C GLN A 160 5.76 -7.80 -8.77
N LEU A 161 6.08 -8.20 -10.00
CA LEU A 161 6.20 -9.60 -10.39
C LEU A 161 7.34 -10.32 -9.65
N LEU A 162 8.50 -9.66 -9.53
CA LEU A 162 9.66 -10.22 -8.83
C LEU A 162 9.41 -10.29 -7.31
N THR A 163 8.92 -9.23 -6.68
CA THR A 163 8.75 -9.20 -5.23
C THR A 163 7.46 -9.85 -4.74
N ARG A 164 6.48 -10.11 -5.63
CA ARG A 164 5.13 -10.58 -5.28
C ARG A 164 4.43 -9.64 -4.29
N MET A 165 4.72 -8.34 -4.40
CA MET A 165 4.17 -7.28 -3.56
C MET A 165 3.28 -6.36 -4.41
N SER A 166 2.24 -5.79 -3.79
CA SER A 166 1.44 -4.77 -4.46
C SER A 166 2.22 -3.46 -4.60
N HIS A 167 1.80 -2.61 -5.53
CA HIS A 167 2.31 -1.24 -5.63
C HIS A 167 2.26 -0.48 -4.29
N GLU A 168 1.22 -0.68 -3.47
CA GLU A 168 1.08 0.02 -2.19
C GLU A 168 2.19 -0.36 -1.21
N GLN A 169 2.55 -1.65 -1.20
CA GLN A 169 3.66 -2.15 -0.39
C GLN A 169 5.01 -1.64 -0.92
N LEU A 170 5.21 -1.64 -2.24
CA LEU A 170 6.43 -1.11 -2.87
C LEU A 170 6.59 0.40 -2.73
N ASN A 171 5.49 1.15 -2.64
CA ASN A 171 5.50 2.60 -2.45
C ASN A 171 6.17 3.00 -1.12
N ILE A 172 6.27 2.09 -0.15
CA ILE A 172 7.05 2.34 1.06
C ILE A 172 8.55 2.38 0.74
N GLY A 173 9.03 1.46 -0.09
CA GLY A 173 10.39 1.50 -0.64
C GLY A 173 10.64 2.76 -1.46
N HIS A 174 9.68 3.21 -2.26
CA HIS A 174 9.76 4.48 -2.99
C HIS A 174 10.01 5.66 -2.03
N GLN A 175 9.26 5.76 -0.93
CA GLN A 175 9.43 6.83 0.06
C GLN A 175 10.81 6.82 0.70
N ILE A 176 11.31 5.65 1.10
CA ILE A 176 12.62 5.52 1.76
C ILE A 176 13.75 5.85 0.79
N LEU A 177 13.71 5.28 -0.42
CA LEU A 177 14.72 5.55 -1.44
C LEU A 177 14.71 7.02 -1.87
N GLY A 178 13.52 7.64 -1.94
CA GLY A 178 13.40 9.07 -2.21
C GLY A 178 14.11 9.95 -1.18
N ARG A 179 14.01 9.61 0.11
CA ARG A 179 14.76 10.30 1.19
C ARG A 179 16.26 10.13 1.01
N VAL A 180 16.72 8.91 0.69
CA VAL A 180 18.14 8.62 0.43
C VAL A 180 18.66 9.43 -0.76
N ILE A 181 17.96 9.43 -1.89
CA ILE A 181 18.33 10.20 -3.08
C ILE A 181 18.37 11.69 -2.76
N GLN A 182 17.35 12.23 -2.08
CA GLN A 182 17.31 13.62 -1.66
C GLN A 182 18.55 13.97 -0.82
N THR A 183 18.91 13.15 0.17
CA THR A 183 20.08 13.40 1.01
C THR A 183 21.37 13.42 0.20
N LEU A 184 21.58 12.44 -0.70
CA LEU A 184 22.79 12.37 -1.52
C LEU A 184 22.91 13.57 -2.47
N LEU A 185 21.82 13.96 -3.14
CA LEU A 185 21.82 15.10 -4.07
C LEU A 185 21.93 16.45 -3.35
N THR A 186 21.36 16.58 -2.15
CA THR A 186 21.58 17.76 -1.30
C THR A 186 23.04 17.87 -0.89
N LEU A 187 23.68 16.77 -0.45
CA LEU A 187 25.10 16.76 -0.10
C LEU A 187 25.98 17.10 -1.32
N HIS A 188 25.64 16.58 -2.50
CA HIS A 188 26.30 16.95 -3.75
C HIS A 188 26.26 18.47 -4.01
N ALA A 189 25.08 19.09 -3.86
CA ALA A 189 24.92 20.53 -4.03
C ALA A 189 25.69 21.33 -2.97
N ILE A 190 25.65 20.90 -1.69
CA ILE A 190 26.41 21.52 -0.59
C ILE A 190 27.91 21.44 -0.85
N PHE A 191 28.42 20.29 -1.30
CA PHE A 191 29.85 20.13 -1.54
C PHE A 191 30.35 21.00 -2.70
N TYR A 192 29.58 21.12 -3.79
CA TYR A 192 29.90 22.05 -4.87
C TYR A 192 29.83 23.51 -4.42
N LEU A 193 28.81 23.89 -3.64
CA LEU A 193 28.69 25.23 -3.10
C LEU A 193 29.90 25.59 -2.22
N ASN A 194 30.28 24.69 -1.32
CA ASN A 194 31.47 24.85 -0.48
C ASN A 194 32.75 24.99 -1.32
N PHE A 195 32.92 24.17 -2.36
CA PHE A 195 34.05 24.30 -3.29
C PHE A 195 34.07 25.68 -3.97
N PHE A 196 32.94 26.16 -4.48
CA PHE A 196 32.87 27.47 -5.13
C PHE A 196 33.14 28.64 -4.19
N VAL A 197 32.75 28.53 -2.92
CA VAL A 197 33.06 29.53 -1.89
C VAL A 197 34.55 29.53 -1.58
N LEU A 198 35.14 28.37 -1.29
CA LEU A 198 36.53 28.25 -0.85
C LEU A 198 37.54 28.65 -1.93
N VAL A 199 37.22 28.44 -3.21
CA VAL A 199 38.07 28.84 -4.35
C VAL A 199 37.73 30.24 -4.87
N GLY A 200 36.74 30.93 -4.27
CA GLY A 200 36.35 32.29 -4.68
C GLY A 200 35.67 32.37 -6.05
N LEU A 201 35.12 31.26 -6.56
CA LEU A 201 34.53 31.16 -7.89
C LEU A 201 33.00 31.29 -7.90
N LEU A 202 32.36 31.45 -6.75
CA LEU A 202 30.90 31.45 -6.62
C LEU A 202 30.21 32.46 -7.55
N ALA A 203 30.64 33.73 -7.54
CA ALA A 203 30.04 34.79 -8.34
C ALA A 203 30.12 34.54 -9.85
N LYS A 204 31.14 33.81 -10.30
CA LYS A 204 31.30 33.37 -11.69
C LYS A 204 30.41 32.16 -11.97
N ARG A 205 30.60 31.09 -11.20
CA ARG A 205 29.99 29.78 -11.44
C ARG A 205 28.47 29.78 -11.31
N VAL A 206 27.89 30.64 -10.46
CA VAL A 206 26.43 30.75 -10.32
C VAL A 206 25.74 31.22 -11.61
N LYS A 207 26.47 31.86 -12.53
CA LYS A 207 25.97 32.31 -13.84
C LYS A 207 26.10 31.24 -14.92
N ASP A 208 26.83 30.16 -14.65
CA ASP A 208 27.05 29.10 -15.63
C ASP A 208 25.81 28.20 -15.74
N ARG A 209 25.49 27.79 -16.97
CA ARG A 209 24.25 27.06 -17.30
C ARG A 209 24.07 25.78 -16.48
N ASP A 210 25.14 25.01 -16.31
CA ASP A 210 25.13 23.76 -15.55
C ASP A 210 24.76 24.00 -14.08
N VAL A 211 25.31 25.06 -13.47
CA VAL A 211 25.04 25.43 -12.08
C VAL A 211 23.61 25.96 -11.91
N ILE A 212 23.13 26.81 -12.82
CA ILE A 212 21.74 27.32 -12.80
C ILE A 212 20.76 26.14 -12.87
N ILE A 213 20.94 25.24 -13.84
CA ILE A 213 20.06 24.06 -13.96
C ILE A 213 20.18 23.17 -12.73
N GLY A 214 21.38 23.00 -12.17
CA GLY A 214 21.61 22.26 -10.93
C GLY A 214 20.85 22.84 -9.73
N LEU A 215 20.85 24.17 -9.59
CA LEU A 215 20.08 24.88 -8.57
C LEU A 215 18.56 24.70 -8.75
N ILE A 216 18.07 24.74 -9.99
CA ILE A 216 16.67 24.44 -10.29
C ILE A 216 16.34 22.98 -9.94
N CYS A 217 17.22 22.03 -10.26
CA CYS A 217 17.04 20.62 -9.91
C CYS A 217 16.92 20.43 -8.40
N ILE A 218 17.88 20.93 -7.60
CA ILE A 218 17.86 20.72 -6.15
C ILE A 218 16.68 21.44 -5.48
N SER A 219 16.30 22.61 -5.99
CA SER A 219 15.11 23.33 -5.53
C SER A 219 13.84 22.52 -5.81
N THR A 220 13.73 21.93 -7.00
CA THR A 220 12.61 21.06 -7.37
C THR A 220 12.56 19.82 -6.49
N PHE A 221 13.69 19.12 -6.31
CA PHE A 221 13.80 17.99 -5.38
C PHE A 221 13.33 18.36 -3.96
N THR A 222 13.77 19.52 -3.45
CA THR A 222 13.35 20.03 -2.14
C THR A 222 11.85 20.29 -2.06
N VAL A 223 11.24 20.88 -3.10
CA VAL A 223 9.79 21.06 -3.19
C VAL A 223 9.06 19.72 -3.18
N LEU A 224 9.54 18.73 -3.94
CA LEU A 224 8.92 17.40 -3.99
C LEU A 224 9.00 16.67 -2.64
N GLY A 225 10.16 16.71 -1.98
CA GLY A 225 10.37 16.14 -0.66
C GLY A 225 9.50 16.80 0.41
N THR A 226 9.39 18.14 0.35
CA THR A 226 8.55 18.92 1.28
C THR A 226 7.07 18.60 1.07
N ALA A 227 6.59 18.60 -0.18
CA ALA A 227 5.21 18.24 -0.50
C ALA A 227 4.86 16.80 -0.06
N ALA A 228 5.83 15.88 -0.12
CA ALA A 228 5.68 14.49 0.32
C ALA A 228 5.71 14.30 1.85
N ALA A 229 6.09 15.32 2.61
CA ALA A 229 6.13 15.25 4.07
C ALA A 229 4.74 14.91 4.65
N GLY A 230 4.72 14.10 5.71
CA GLY A 230 3.47 13.61 6.32
C GLY A 230 2.50 14.71 6.74
N LEU A 231 3.02 15.86 7.18
CA LEU A 231 2.23 17.03 7.56
C LEU A 231 1.45 17.60 6.37
N ILE A 232 2.15 17.89 5.26
CA ILE A 232 1.54 18.50 4.06
C ILE A 232 0.63 17.49 3.36
N ARG A 233 1.07 16.23 3.23
CA ARG A 233 0.30 15.18 2.57
C ARG A 233 -1.03 14.90 3.28
N LYS A 234 -1.07 14.93 4.62
CA LYS A 234 -2.30 14.77 5.40
C LYS A 234 -3.18 16.01 5.36
N TRP A 235 -2.58 17.20 5.30
CA TRP A 235 -3.33 18.45 5.16
C TRP A 235 -4.06 18.53 3.81
N ASN A 236 -3.38 18.24 2.69
CA ASN A 236 -4.02 18.19 1.38
C ASN A 236 -3.31 17.21 0.44
N TYR A 237 -3.86 15.99 0.35
CA TYR A 237 -3.32 14.93 -0.51
C TYR A 237 -3.25 15.34 -1.99
N ARG A 238 -4.19 16.15 -2.48
CA ARG A 238 -4.22 16.56 -3.90
C ARG A 238 -3.09 17.51 -4.24
N VAL A 239 -2.78 18.47 -3.35
CA VAL A 239 -1.63 19.37 -3.51
C VAL A 239 -0.33 18.57 -3.54
N PHE A 240 -0.16 17.64 -2.59
CA PHE A 240 0.96 16.71 -2.59
C PHE A 240 1.07 15.96 -3.92
N TYR A 241 0.01 15.24 -4.32
CA TYR A 241 0.07 14.33 -5.45
C TYR A 241 0.31 15.04 -6.78
N VAL A 242 -0.36 16.18 -7.02
CA VAL A 242 -0.19 16.96 -8.25
C VAL A 242 1.22 17.54 -8.31
N THR A 243 1.69 18.19 -7.24
CA THR A 243 3.03 18.78 -7.18
C THR A 243 4.10 17.71 -7.39
N HIS A 244 3.95 16.56 -6.73
CA HIS A 244 4.92 15.48 -6.77
C HIS A 244 5.03 14.83 -8.15
N VAL A 245 3.91 14.49 -8.79
CA VAL A 245 3.93 13.84 -10.12
C VAL A 245 4.37 14.80 -11.21
N VAL A 246 3.90 16.06 -11.18
CA VAL A 246 4.29 17.07 -12.19
C VAL A 246 5.76 17.43 -12.02
N GLY A 247 6.22 17.70 -10.80
CA GLY A 247 7.62 18.03 -10.54
C GLY A 247 8.57 16.87 -10.82
N ALA A 248 8.20 15.62 -10.49
CA ALA A 248 8.99 14.44 -10.87
C ALA A 248 9.08 14.27 -12.39
N SER A 249 8.02 14.60 -13.14
CA SER A 249 8.06 14.57 -14.61
C SER A 249 8.95 15.68 -15.17
N ALA A 250 8.88 16.89 -14.59
CA ALA A 250 9.70 18.04 -14.99
C ALA A 250 11.19 17.89 -14.63
N LEU A 251 11.53 17.10 -13.61
CA LEU A 251 12.92 16.82 -13.24
C LEU A 251 13.69 16.09 -14.35
N LEU A 252 13.03 15.23 -15.14
CA LEU A 252 13.71 14.45 -16.18
C LEU A 252 14.39 15.32 -17.25
N PRO A 253 13.70 16.27 -17.93
CA PRO A 253 14.37 17.16 -18.87
C PRO A 253 15.41 18.07 -18.17
N LEU A 254 15.14 18.54 -16.95
CA LEU A 254 16.11 19.35 -16.19
C LEU A 254 17.43 18.59 -15.95
N LEU A 255 17.35 17.34 -15.49
CA LEU A 255 18.52 16.48 -15.27
C LEU A 255 19.24 16.16 -16.59
N PHE A 256 18.50 15.93 -17.68
CA PHE A 256 19.08 15.67 -19.01
C PHE A 256 19.97 16.83 -19.50
N PHE A 257 19.55 18.08 -19.24
CA PHE A 257 20.27 19.29 -19.61
C PHE A 257 21.28 19.77 -18.55
N HIS A 258 21.22 19.25 -17.32
CA HIS A 258 22.17 19.57 -16.26
C HIS A 258 23.57 19.04 -16.58
N VAL A 259 23.72 17.72 -16.78
CA VAL A 259 25.01 17.08 -17.08
C VAL A 259 24.82 15.82 -17.94
N HIS A 260 25.74 15.58 -18.88
CA HIS A 260 25.59 14.46 -19.82
C HIS A 260 25.78 13.09 -19.15
N HIS A 261 26.54 13.00 -18.06
CA HIS A 261 26.80 11.74 -17.35
C HIS A 261 25.57 11.10 -16.70
N VAL A 262 24.52 11.88 -16.38
CA VAL A 262 23.28 11.32 -15.80
C VAL A 262 22.26 10.89 -16.85
N ARG A 263 22.50 11.20 -18.14
CA ARG A 263 21.54 10.93 -19.23
C ARG A 263 21.14 9.46 -19.35
N PRO A 264 22.04 8.47 -19.20
CA PRO A 264 21.62 7.06 -19.24
C PRO A 264 20.52 6.75 -18.21
N PHE A 265 20.70 7.18 -16.96
CA PHE A 265 19.70 6.99 -15.91
C PHE A 265 18.40 7.75 -16.20
N VAL A 266 18.49 8.95 -16.78
CA VAL A 266 17.30 9.72 -17.18
C VAL A 266 16.52 9.00 -18.29
N VAL A 267 17.21 8.42 -19.28
CA VAL A 267 16.55 7.64 -20.35
C VAL A 267 15.84 6.43 -19.76
N GLU A 268 16.46 5.71 -18.82
CA GLU A 268 15.81 4.60 -18.11
C GLU A 268 14.56 5.07 -17.36
N CYS A 269 14.60 6.20 -16.65
CA CYS A 269 13.42 6.78 -16.00
C CYS A 269 12.30 7.11 -16.99
N VAL A 270 12.64 7.67 -18.17
CA VAL A 270 11.67 7.98 -19.23
C VAL A 270 11.02 6.70 -19.76
N VAL A 271 11.80 5.63 -19.99
CA VAL A 271 11.27 4.32 -20.40
C VAL A 271 10.28 3.78 -19.38
N VAL A 272 10.63 3.84 -18.08
CA VAL A 272 9.74 3.40 -16.99
C VAL A 272 8.45 4.24 -16.94
N LEU A 273 8.56 5.57 -17.14
CA LEU A 273 7.41 6.46 -17.14
C LEU A 273 6.46 6.16 -18.32
N ILE A 274 7.01 5.97 -19.52
CA ILE A 274 6.22 5.59 -20.72
C ILE A 274 5.54 4.25 -20.48
N LEU A 275 6.28 3.24 -20.00
CA LEU A 275 5.74 1.93 -19.70
C LEU A 275 4.58 2.02 -18.69
N ASN A 276 4.73 2.79 -17.62
CA ASN A 276 3.67 3.04 -16.64
C ASN A 276 2.42 3.64 -17.28
N VAL A 277 2.57 4.65 -18.14
CA VAL A 277 1.44 5.30 -18.84
C VAL A 277 0.74 4.33 -19.79
N VAL A 278 1.50 3.57 -20.57
CA VAL A 278 0.96 2.57 -21.52
C VAL A 278 0.18 1.49 -20.77
N LEU A 279 0.79 0.85 -19.76
CA LEU A 279 0.16 -0.22 -19.01
C LEU A 279 -1.12 0.23 -18.31
N ARG A 280 -1.13 1.45 -17.73
CA ARG A 280 -2.33 2.01 -17.09
C ARG A 280 -3.43 2.35 -18.08
N THR A 281 -3.06 2.82 -19.26
CA THR A 281 -4.02 3.14 -20.33
C THR A 281 -4.68 1.88 -20.87
N LEU A 282 -3.88 0.83 -21.15
CA LEU A 282 -4.41 -0.49 -21.54
C LEU A 282 -5.30 -1.11 -20.46
N ASN A 283 -5.02 -0.81 -19.18
CA ASN A 283 -5.81 -1.26 -18.05
C ASN A 283 -6.99 -0.33 -17.69
N THR A 284 -7.34 0.66 -18.52
CA THR A 284 -8.49 1.54 -18.32
C THR A 284 -9.60 1.21 -19.32
N LYS A 285 -10.83 1.00 -18.83
CA LYS A 285 -12.03 0.80 -19.67
C LYS A 285 -13.19 1.63 -19.16
N SER A 286 -14.08 2.08 -20.04
CA SER A 286 -15.29 2.84 -19.66
C SER A 286 -16.48 1.91 -19.49
N TYR A 287 -17.27 2.16 -18.45
CA TYR A 287 -18.43 1.36 -18.09
C TYR A 287 -19.60 2.27 -17.76
N THR A 288 -20.79 1.89 -18.20
CA THR A 288 -22.04 2.56 -17.83
C THR A 288 -22.66 1.81 -16.66
N GLY A 289 -22.96 2.52 -15.58
CA GLY A 289 -23.56 1.97 -14.38
C GLY A 289 -24.47 2.97 -13.68
N THR A 290 -25.21 2.51 -12.69
CA THR A 290 -26.14 3.32 -11.91
C THR A 290 -25.41 3.94 -10.71
N LEU A 291 -25.49 5.26 -10.58
CA LEU A 291 -24.93 6.01 -9.45
C LEU A 291 -26.07 6.50 -8.55
N SER A 292 -26.06 6.15 -7.26
CA SER A 292 -27.08 6.55 -6.29
C SER A 292 -26.52 6.78 -4.89
N LEU A 293 -27.31 7.41 -4.04
CA LEU A 293 -27.02 7.53 -2.61
C LEU A 293 -27.64 6.38 -1.82
N ILE A 294 -27.00 6.02 -0.70
CA ILE A 294 -27.59 5.11 0.28
C ILE A 294 -28.41 5.97 1.26
N PRO A 295 -29.74 5.78 1.35
CA PRO A 295 -30.63 6.57 2.22
C PRO A 295 -30.15 6.61 3.68
N GLY A 296 -30.33 7.75 4.35
CA GLY A 296 -29.94 7.92 5.77
C GLY A 296 -28.42 7.95 6.04
N THR A 297 -27.59 7.86 5.01
CA THR A 297 -26.13 7.82 5.13
C THR A 297 -25.42 8.84 4.26
N ASN A 298 -24.11 8.98 4.47
CA ASN A 298 -23.23 9.75 3.60
C ASN A 298 -22.42 8.85 2.65
N LEU A 299 -23.01 7.74 2.18
CA LEU A 299 -22.39 6.79 1.27
C LEU A 299 -22.95 6.95 -0.14
N ILE A 300 -22.06 6.85 -1.13
CA ILE A 300 -22.39 6.71 -2.55
C ILE A 300 -22.22 5.25 -2.95
N GLN A 301 -23.11 4.77 -3.82
CA GLN A 301 -23.00 3.46 -4.46
C GLN A 301 -22.95 3.61 -5.97
N PHE A 302 -22.03 2.90 -6.61
CA PHE A 302 -21.92 2.80 -8.06
C PHE A 302 -22.00 1.34 -8.48
N LEU A 303 -23.04 1.01 -9.24
CA LEU A 303 -23.38 -0.34 -9.65
C LEU A 303 -23.20 -0.50 -11.16
N ILE A 304 -22.34 -1.41 -11.59
CA ILE A 304 -22.12 -1.69 -13.01
C ILE A 304 -22.56 -3.13 -13.30
N PRO A 305 -23.64 -3.35 -14.07
CA PRO A 305 -24.05 -4.70 -14.46
C PRO A 305 -22.99 -5.31 -15.39
N LEU A 306 -22.57 -6.55 -15.12
CA LEU A 306 -21.59 -7.27 -15.94
C LEU A 306 -22.31 -8.01 -17.07
N SER A 307 -22.89 -7.28 -18.03
CA SER A 307 -23.41 -7.91 -19.26
C SER A 307 -22.23 -8.25 -20.19
N GLY A 308 -21.75 -9.49 -20.14
CA GLY A 308 -20.73 -10.02 -21.06
C GLY A 308 -19.29 -9.53 -20.83
N THR A 309 -19.00 -8.89 -19.69
CA THR A 309 -17.65 -8.36 -19.41
C THR A 309 -16.73 -9.45 -18.82
N THR A 310 -15.56 -9.61 -19.43
CA THR A 310 -14.55 -10.65 -19.12
C THR A 310 -13.62 -10.32 -17.95
N ARG A 311 -13.84 -9.21 -17.24
CA ARG A 311 -12.89 -8.73 -16.23
C ARG A 311 -13.04 -9.55 -14.95
N LYS A 312 -12.07 -10.41 -14.69
CA LYS A 312 -11.98 -11.20 -13.45
C LYS A 312 -11.25 -10.37 -12.39
N TRP A 313 -11.84 -10.27 -11.20
CA TRP A 313 -11.15 -9.74 -10.01
C TRP A 313 -11.27 -10.75 -8.86
N LYS A 314 -10.39 -10.61 -7.87
CA LYS A 314 -10.44 -11.33 -6.60
C LYS A 314 -11.03 -10.42 -5.51
N ALA A 315 -11.58 -11.03 -4.47
CA ALA A 315 -12.02 -10.32 -3.28
C ALA A 315 -10.89 -9.45 -2.71
N GLY A 316 -11.21 -8.25 -2.22
CA GLY A 316 -10.23 -7.31 -1.67
C GLY A 316 -9.41 -6.52 -2.70
N GLN A 317 -9.69 -6.65 -3.99
CA GLN A 317 -9.11 -5.78 -5.01
C GLN A 317 -9.87 -4.44 -5.10
N HIS A 318 -9.20 -3.41 -5.61
CA HIS A 318 -9.75 -2.09 -5.85
C HIS A 318 -9.55 -1.65 -7.31
N VAL A 319 -10.32 -0.64 -7.73
CA VAL A 319 -10.21 0.02 -9.03
C VAL A 319 -10.04 1.52 -8.86
N TYR A 320 -9.42 2.17 -9.83
CA TYR A 320 -9.37 3.63 -9.90
C TYR A 320 -10.50 4.15 -10.77
N LEU A 321 -11.36 5.00 -10.21
CA LEU A 321 -12.42 5.66 -10.97
C LEU A 321 -11.99 7.07 -11.38
N LEU A 322 -12.33 7.43 -12.62
CA LEU A 322 -12.33 8.81 -13.09
C LEU A 322 -13.76 9.36 -13.01
N PRO A 323 -14.01 10.44 -12.24
CA PRO A 323 -15.33 11.05 -12.21
C PRO A 323 -15.69 11.73 -13.56
N PRO A 324 -16.98 11.97 -13.85
CA PRO A 324 -17.43 12.69 -15.04
C PRO A 324 -16.80 14.09 -15.12
N SER A 325 -16.72 14.67 -16.31
CA SER A 325 -15.92 15.87 -16.67
C SER A 325 -16.24 17.19 -15.93
N SER A 326 -17.09 17.19 -14.90
CA SER A 326 -17.70 18.41 -14.33
C SER A 326 -16.81 19.23 -13.38
N LEU A 327 -15.70 18.72 -12.81
CA LEU A 327 -14.84 19.53 -11.95
C LEU A 327 -13.34 19.41 -12.28
N SER A 328 -12.79 20.53 -12.80
CA SER A 328 -11.37 20.75 -13.16
C SER A 328 -10.91 20.10 -14.46
N SER A 329 -11.37 20.66 -15.59
CA SER A 329 -10.90 20.37 -16.96
C SER A 329 -9.42 20.66 -17.20
N LYS A 330 -8.74 21.35 -16.27
CA LYS A 330 -7.33 21.77 -16.42
C LYS A 330 -6.31 20.68 -16.06
N LEU A 331 -6.69 19.66 -15.28
CA LEU A 331 -5.76 18.60 -14.88
C LEU A 331 -5.91 17.33 -15.73
N PRO A 332 -4.79 16.72 -16.18
CA PRO A 332 -4.80 15.43 -16.88
C PRO A 332 -5.62 14.38 -16.15
N ALA A 333 -6.33 13.53 -16.90
CA ALA A 333 -7.20 12.49 -16.33
C ALA A 333 -6.46 11.57 -15.34
N GLN A 334 -5.17 11.29 -15.57
CA GLN A 334 -4.35 10.46 -14.68
C GLN A 334 -4.15 11.04 -13.28
N LEU A 335 -4.28 12.37 -13.13
CA LEU A 335 -4.17 13.08 -11.86
C LEU A 335 -5.50 13.20 -11.10
N ARG A 336 -6.61 12.76 -11.70
CA ARG A 336 -7.97 12.90 -11.16
C ARG A 336 -8.60 11.57 -10.72
N LYS A 337 -7.84 10.48 -10.74
CA LYS A 337 -8.34 9.14 -10.40
C LYS A 337 -8.23 8.86 -8.90
N ASN A 338 -9.26 8.27 -8.31
CA ASN A 338 -9.26 7.83 -6.91
C ASN A 338 -9.52 6.32 -6.82
N PRO A 339 -8.91 5.61 -5.85
CA PRO A 339 -9.15 4.20 -5.63
C PRO A 339 -10.50 3.96 -4.93
N TYR A 340 -11.19 2.90 -5.32
CA TYR A 340 -12.43 2.40 -4.75
C TYR A 340 -12.35 0.88 -4.67
N THR A 341 -12.55 0.33 -3.47
CA THR A 341 -12.54 -1.12 -3.26
C THR A 341 -13.76 -1.75 -3.91
N ILE A 342 -13.56 -2.92 -4.54
CA ILE A 342 -14.63 -3.67 -5.15
C ILE A 342 -15.37 -4.43 -4.05
N ALA A 343 -16.62 -4.07 -3.81
CA ALA A 343 -17.47 -4.61 -2.76
C ALA A 343 -18.26 -5.87 -3.18
N SER A 344 -18.16 -6.28 -4.45
CA SER A 344 -18.85 -7.45 -5.01
C SER A 344 -17.91 -8.57 -5.44
N LEU A 345 -18.48 -9.77 -5.60
CA LEU A 345 -17.84 -10.95 -6.18
C LEU A 345 -18.32 -11.17 -7.62
N PRO A 346 -17.41 -11.31 -8.60
CA PRO A 346 -17.78 -11.29 -10.01
C PRO A 346 -18.68 -12.48 -10.39
N LYS A 347 -18.41 -13.67 -9.83
CA LYS A 347 -19.14 -14.90 -10.14
C LYS A 347 -20.54 -14.96 -9.51
N LYS A 348 -20.72 -14.33 -8.34
CA LYS A 348 -21.96 -14.43 -7.55
C LYS A 348 -22.90 -13.27 -7.80
N ASP A 349 -22.35 -12.06 -7.87
CA ASP A 349 -23.18 -10.85 -7.90
C ASP A 349 -23.52 -10.42 -9.33
N GLY A 350 -22.75 -10.86 -10.34
CA GLY A 350 -22.97 -10.46 -11.74
C GLY A 350 -22.82 -8.95 -11.98
N GLN A 351 -22.27 -8.21 -11.02
CA GLN A 351 -22.16 -6.75 -11.04
C GLN A 351 -20.88 -6.29 -10.33
N LEU A 352 -20.32 -5.17 -10.76
CA LEU A 352 -19.28 -4.44 -10.03
C LEU A 352 -19.98 -3.45 -9.09
N LEU A 353 -19.87 -3.68 -7.79
CA LEU A 353 -20.37 -2.76 -6.76
C LEU A 353 -19.20 -2.00 -6.16
N LEU A 354 -19.30 -0.67 -6.19
CA LEU A 354 -18.35 0.22 -5.52
C LEU A 354 -19.14 1.06 -4.52
N VAL A 355 -18.71 1.04 -3.26
CA VAL A 355 -19.31 1.85 -2.20
C VAL A 355 -18.23 2.75 -1.63
N ALA A 356 -18.53 4.03 -1.46
CA ALA A 356 -17.60 4.99 -0.91
C ALA A 356 -18.29 5.99 -0.01
N ARG A 357 -17.56 6.46 1.01
CA ARG A 357 -18.00 7.57 1.84
C ARG A 357 -17.77 8.89 1.11
N THR A 358 -18.76 9.77 1.16
CA THR A 358 -18.60 11.11 0.61
C THR A 358 -17.68 11.93 1.50
N LEU A 359 -16.44 12.11 1.03
CA LEU A 359 -15.48 13.07 1.56
C LEU A 359 -15.38 14.29 0.62
N ASN A 360 -14.34 15.09 0.76
CA ASN A 360 -14.05 16.22 -0.11
C ASN A 360 -13.61 15.79 -1.52
N GLY A 361 -13.67 16.72 -2.49
CA GLY A 361 -13.17 16.51 -3.85
C GLY A 361 -14.05 15.60 -4.70
N ASN A 362 -13.48 14.52 -5.23
CA ASN A 362 -14.13 13.69 -6.25
C ASN A 362 -15.39 12.97 -5.73
N THR A 363 -15.37 12.46 -4.50
CA THR A 363 -16.55 11.81 -3.89
C THR A 363 -17.68 12.81 -3.66
N LYS A 364 -17.38 14.06 -3.26
CA LYS A 364 -18.39 15.14 -3.16
C LYS A 364 -19.03 15.43 -4.51
N SER A 365 -18.23 15.45 -5.58
CA SER A 365 -18.73 15.65 -6.95
C SER A 365 -19.62 14.49 -7.40
N LEU A 366 -19.25 13.24 -7.08
CA LEU A 366 -20.07 12.06 -7.38
C LEU A 366 -21.39 12.09 -6.59
N ALA A 367 -21.35 12.42 -5.30
CA ALA A 367 -22.55 12.57 -4.47
C ALA A 367 -23.48 13.68 -4.99
N ALA A 368 -22.94 14.84 -5.38
CA ALA A 368 -23.73 15.91 -5.98
C ALA A 368 -24.37 15.47 -7.31
N THR A 369 -23.65 14.69 -8.11
CA THR A 369 -24.16 14.13 -9.38
C THR A 369 -25.27 13.10 -9.13
N ALA A 370 -25.16 12.29 -8.08
CA ALA A 370 -26.18 11.34 -7.65
C ALA A 370 -27.45 12.08 -7.20
N ARG A 371 -27.32 13.07 -6.31
CA ARG A 371 -28.45 13.90 -5.85
C ARG A 371 -29.18 14.60 -6.99
N ALA A 372 -28.43 15.19 -7.91
CA ALA A 372 -29.02 15.86 -9.07
C ALA A 372 -29.76 14.88 -9.99
N ALA A 373 -29.32 13.63 -10.08
CA ALA A 373 -30.01 12.61 -10.86
C ALA A 373 -31.31 12.15 -10.19
N GLU A 374 -31.28 11.96 -8.86
CA GLU A 374 -32.47 11.62 -8.05
C GLU A 374 -33.55 12.72 -8.13
N MET A 375 -33.15 14.00 -8.11
CA MET A 375 -34.09 15.14 -8.21
C MET A 375 -34.69 15.35 -9.60
N ALA A 376 -34.01 14.92 -10.67
CA ALA A 376 -34.42 15.21 -12.04
C ALA A 376 -35.35 14.16 -12.66
N GLU A 377 -35.79 13.15 -11.88
CA GLU A 377 -36.50 11.95 -12.36
C GLU A 377 -35.83 11.28 -13.59
N GLY A 378 -34.54 11.56 -13.79
CA GLY A 378 -33.77 11.13 -14.94
C GLY A 378 -33.11 9.77 -14.72
N SER A 379 -32.55 9.19 -15.78
CA SER A 379 -31.76 7.97 -15.64
C SER A 379 -30.51 8.22 -14.77
N ASN A 380 -30.37 7.44 -13.69
CA ASN A 380 -29.19 7.41 -12.82
C ASN A 380 -27.95 6.78 -13.50
N ASN A 381 -28.03 6.46 -14.80
CA ASN A 381 -26.95 5.84 -15.55
C ASN A 381 -25.84 6.85 -15.88
N ARG A 382 -24.61 6.52 -15.47
CA ARG A 382 -23.41 7.32 -15.69
C ARG A 382 -22.30 6.44 -16.27
N THR A 383 -21.62 6.98 -17.28
CA THR A 383 -20.43 6.34 -17.85
C THR A 383 -19.18 6.82 -17.13
N LEU A 384 -18.48 5.92 -16.44
CA LEU A 384 -17.23 6.21 -15.73
C LEU A 384 -16.09 5.37 -16.28
N SER A 385 -14.88 5.92 -16.30
CA SER A 385 -13.67 5.16 -16.64
C SER A 385 -13.14 4.44 -15.40
N VAL A 386 -12.93 3.14 -15.54
CA VAL A 386 -12.50 2.20 -14.49
C VAL A 386 -11.14 1.61 -14.87
N GLU A 387 -10.11 1.93 -14.10
CA GLU A 387 -8.75 1.39 -14.23
C GLU A 387 -8.50 0.32 -13.15
N GLY A 388 -8.05 -0.89 -13.51
CA GLY A 388 -7.78 -1.97 -12.54
C GLY A 388 -8.13 -3.37 -13.04
N PRO A 389 -8.35 -4.38 -12.18
CA PRO A 389 -8.24 -4.32 -10.72
C PRO A 389 -6.78 -4.21 -10.24
N TYR A 390 -6.61 -3.73 -9.02
CA TYR A 390 -5.35 -3.61 -8.28
C TYR A 390 -5.54 -4.15 -6.85
N GLY A 391 -4.45 -4.32 -6.10
CA GLY A 391 -4.49 -4.71 -4.70
C GLY A 391 -3.64 -5.94 -4.40
N VAL A 392 -3.44 -6.19 -3.10
CA VAL A 392 -2.55 -7.25 -2.60
C VAL A 392 -3.22 -8.63 -2.53
N SER A 393 -4.55 -8.71 -2.56
CA SER A 393 -5.27 -9.96 -2.35
C SER A 393 -4.90 -11.14 -3.25
N PRO A 394 -4.42 -10.97 -4.51
CA PRO A 394 -3.89 -12.08 -5.28
C PRO A 394 -2.66 -12.78 -4.66
N HIS A 395 -1.96 -12.10 -3.75
CA HIS A 395 -0.78 -12.56 -3.04
C HIS A 395 -1.08 -13.05 -1.62
N PHE A 396 -2.35 -13.06 -1.21
CA PHE A 396 -2.72 -13.61 0.09
C PHE A 396 -2.46 -15.11 0.18
N PRO A 397 -2.14 -15.60 1.39
CA PRO A 397 -2.01 -17.02 1.61
C PRO A 397 -3.36 -17.71 1.40
N ASP A 398 -3.31 -19.00 1.14
CA ASP A 398 -4.49 -19.84 1.12
C ASP A 398 -5.10 -19.92 2.53
N PHE A 399 -6.30 -19.35 2.69
CA PHE A 399 -7.01 -19.27 3.96
C PHE A 399 -7.56 -20.61 4.45
N SER A 400 -7.57 -21.65 3.60
CA SER A 400 -7.91 -23.02 4.03
C SER A 400 -6.89 -23.61 5.01
N LYS A 401 -5.66 -23.08 5.02
CA LYS A 401 -4.55 -23.55 5.87
C LYS A 401 -4.55 -22.94 7.29
N TYR A 402 -5.54 -22.11 7.61
CA TYR A 402 -5.68 -21.47 8.91
C TYR A 402 -6.79 -22.16 9.70
N ASP A 403 -6.62 -22.28 11.00
CA ASP A 403 -7.62 -22.92 11.85
C ASP A 403 -8.71 -21.93 12.26
N ARG A 404 -8.32 -20.67 12.51
CA ARG A 404 -9.25 -19.58 12.81
C ARG A 404 -8.97 -18.34 11.96
N ILE A 405 -10.02 -17.65 11.54
CA ILE A 405 -9.97 -16.44 10.74
C ILE A 405 -10.83 -15.36 11.41
N LEU A 406 -10.20 -14.26 11.82
CA LEU A 406 -10.85 -13.09 12.36
C LEU A 406 -10.83 -11.97 11.33
N LEU A 407 -12.02 -11.55 10.88
CA LEU A 407 -12.19 -10.43 9.97
C LEU A 407 -12.81 -9.25 10.71
N VAL A 408 -12.17 -8.09 10.67
CA VAL A 408 -12.59 -6.89 11.40
C VAL A 408 -12.72 -5.70 10.46
N ALA A 409 -13.93 -5.16 10.36
CA ALA A 409 -14.26 -4.00 9.54
C ALA A 409 -14.68 -2.80 10.41
N GLY A 410 -14.21 -1.61 10.05
CA GLY A 410 -14.67 -0.34 10.61
C GLY A 410 -15.26 0.58 9.55
N GLY A 411 -16.53 0.97 9.71
CA GLY A 411 -17.25 1.83 8.78
C GLY A 411 -17.24 1.28 7.35
N VAL A 412 -16.84 2.11 6.38
CA VAL A 412 -16.77 1.74 4.95
C VAL A 412 -15.64 0.73 4.64
N GLY A 413 -14.76 0.43 5.60
CA GLY A 413 -13.75 -0.63 5.46
C GLY A 413 -14.34 -2.02 5.22
N ALA A 414 -15.63 -2.21 5.48
CA ALA A 414 -16.37 -3.40 5.10
C ALA A 414 -16.36 -3.68 3.59
N THR A 415 -16.20 -2.66 2.74
CA THR A 415 -16.05 -2.85 1.28
C THR A 415 -14.87 -3.73 0.90
N PHE A 416 -13.85 -3.80 1.75
CA PHE A 416 -12.73 -4.74 1.62
C PHE A 416 -13.03 -6.08 2.31
N ILE A 417 -13.55 -6.04 3.54
CA ILE A 417 -13.69 -7.22 4.40
C ILE A 417 -14.84 -8.14 3.96
N ILE A 418 -16.01 -7.61 3.62
CA ILE A 418 -17.20 -8.39 3.26
C ILE A 418 -16.97 -9.30 2.05
N PRO A 419 -16.45 -8.83 0.90
CA PRO A 419 -16.18 -9.72 -0.22
C PRO A 419 -15.11 -10.78 0.12
N LEU A 420 -14.13 -10.45 0.96
CA LEU A 420 -13.13 -11.42 1.43
C LEU A 420 -13.74 -12.50 2.31
N TRP A 421 -14.59 -12.10 3.25
CA TRP A 421 -15.35 -13.03 4.09
C TRP A 421 -16.21 -13.97 3.23
N ARG A 422 -16.98 -13.45 2.26
CA ARG A 422 -17.81 -14.25 1.33
C ARG A 422 -16.99 -15.25 0.51
N ASP A 423 -15.81 -14.85 0.03
CA ASP A 423 -14.90 -15.70 -0.78
C ASP A 423 -14.24 -16.81 0.06
N ILE A 424 -13.87 -16.49 1.31
CA ILE A 424 -13.30 -17.45 2.28
C ILE A 424 -14.32 -18.52 2.65
N LEU A 425 -15.55 -18.12 2.97
CA LEU A 425 -16.62 -19.06 3.31
C LEU A 425 -16.92 -20.02 2.16
N GLU A 426 -17.01 -19.50 0.93
CA GLU A 426 -17.25 -20.34 -0.24
C GLU A 426 -16.13 -21.36 -0.46
N SER A 427 -14.88 -20.91 -0.32
CA SER A 427 -13.71 -21.79 -0.45
C SER A 427 -13.71 -22.91 0.58
N ARG A 428 -14.13 -22.63 1.82
CA ARG A 428 -14.23 -23.63 2.89
C ARG A 428 -15.40 -24.58 2.72
N HIS A 429 -16.55 -24.07 2.29
CA HIS A 429 -17.75 -24.87 2.06
C HIS A 429 -17.49 -25.91 0.97
N ASN A 430 -16.92 -25.48 -0.15
CA ASN A 430 -16.58 -26.37 -1.27
C ASN A 430 -15.47 -27.37 -0.93
N GLY A 431 -14.63 -27.07 0.06
CA GLY A 431 -13.56 -27.94 0.55
C GLY A 431 -13.98 -28.92 1.65
N GLY A 432 -15.22 -28.88 2.15
CA GLY A 432 -15.68 -29.76 3.24
C GLY A 432 -14.96 -29.52 4.59
N LEU A 433 -14.32 -28.37 4.78
CA LEU A 433 -13.41 -28.06 5.89
C LEU A 433 -14.07 -27.20 6.99
N PHE A 434 -15.39 -27.25 7.14
CA PHE A 434 -16.12 -26.38 8.06
C PHE A 434 -16.20 -26.98 9.47
N LYS A 435 -15.69 -26.23 10.46
CA LYS A 435 -16.07 -26.36 11.87
C LYS A 435 -16.66 -25.04 12.36
N ASP A 436 -17.56 -25.11 13.33
CA ASP A 436 -18.23 -23.93 13.87
C ASP A 436 -17.23 -22.95 14.51
N GLY A 437 -17.41 -21.65 14.21
CA GLY A 437 -16.58 -20.55 14.74
C GLY A 437 -15.23 -20.37 14.04
N ASP A 438 -14.96 -21.09 12.94
CA ASP A 438 -13.67 -21.00 12.23
C ASP A 438 -13.45 -19.64 11.58
N VAL A 439 -14.55 -18.95 11.27
CA VAL A 439 -14.54 -17.64 10.62
C VAL A 439 -15.45 -16.71 11.42
N ARG A 440 -14.85 -15.70 12.05
CA ARG A 440 -15.55 -14.67 12.81
C ARG A 440 -15.48 -13.33 12.09
N LEU A 441 -16.64 -12.71 11.84
CA LEU A 441 -16.76 -11.40 11.23
C LEU A 441 -17.22 -10.38 12.27
N ILE A 442 -16.41 -9.35 12.49
CA ILE A 442 -16.73 -8.20 13.32
C ILE A 442 -16.86 -6.98 12.43
N TRP A 443 -18.03 -6.34 12.40
CA TRP A 443 -18.21 -5.07 11.71
C TRP A 443 -18.68 -4.00 12.69
N SER A 444 -17.96 -2.89 12.78
CA SER A 444 -18.36 -1.74 13.57
C SER A 444 -18.76 -0.56 12.69
N VAL A 445 -19.95 -0.02 12.90
CA VAL A 445 -20.53 1.11 12.16
C VAL A 445 -21.11 2.15 13.11
N ARG A 446 -21.26 3.40 12.64
CA ARG A 446 -21.94 4.45 13.42
C ARG A 446 -23.46 4.33 13.33
N LYS A 447 -23.98 4.05 12.14
CA LYS A 447 -25.41 3.91 11.83
C LYS A 447 -25.68 2.58 11.15
N LEU A 448 -26.85 1.99 11.42
CA LEU A 448 -27.27 0.73 10.82
C LEU A 448 -27.44 0.83 9.30
N ALA A 449 -28.00 1.95 8.83
CA ALA A 449 -28.19 2.22 7.40
C ALA A 449 -26.89 2.14 6.56
N GLU A 450 -25.70 2.29 7.17
CA GLU A 450 -24.41 2.11 6.48
C GLU A 450 -24.13 0.66 6.07
N THR A 451 -24.97 -0.31 6.48
CA THR A 451 -24.78 -1.74 6.24
C THR A 451 -25.65 -2.32 5.12
N THR A 452 -26.67 -1.59 4.70
CA THR A 452 -27.72 -2.04 3.75
C THR A 452 -27.17 -2.54 2.40
N TRP A 453 -26.06 -1.96 1.93
CA TRP A 453 -25.44 -2.35 0.67
C TRP A 453 -24.75 -3.74 0.71
N ALA A 454 -24.33 -4.19 1.90
CA ALA A 454 -23.47 -5.37 2.04
C ALA A 454 -24.26 -6.68 2.05
N PHE A 455 -25.48 -6.63 2.57
CA PHE A 455 -26.33 -7.78 2.76
C PHE A 455 -27.64 -7.59 2.00
N LEU A 456 -27.51 -7.58 0.66
CA LEU A 456 -28.68 -7.59 -0.20
C LEU A 456 -29.54 -8.83 0.11
N PRO A 457 -30.88 -8.71 0.08
CA PRO A 457 -31.79 -9.82 0.32
C PRO A 457 -31.65 -10.86 -0.80
N THR A 458 -30.69 -11.77 -0.63
CA THR A 458 -30.55 -12.94 -1.48
C THR A 458 -31.51 -14.00 -0.95
N LYS A 459 -32.31 -14.59 -1.84
CA LYS A 459 -33.33 -15.61 -1.50
C LYS A 459 -32.75 -16.91 -0.91
N SER A 460 -31.43 -17.02 -0.72
CA SER A 460 -30.83 -18.18 -0.09
C SER A 460 -30.82 -18.02 1.43
N LYS A 461 -31.77 -18.69 2.08
CA LYS A 461 -31.62 -19.12 3.48
C LYS A 461 -30.42 -20.07 3.56
N SER A 462 -29.20 -19.55 3.63
CA SER A 462 -28.04 -20.36 4.05
C SER A 462 -27.87 -20.19 5.55
N THR A 463 -28.76 -20.84 6.27
CA THR A 463 -28.58 -21.20 7.68
C THR A 463 -27.46 -22.23 7.75
N SER A 464 -26.25 -21.80 8.05
CA SER A 464 -25.28 -22.67 8.71
C SER A 464 -24.87 -22.00 10.01
N ASP A 465 -25.07 -22.70 11.13
CA ASP A 465 -24.72 -22.30 12.50
C ASP A 465 -23.20 -22.09 12.72
N ALA A 466 -22.40 -22.26 11.66
CA ALA A 466 -20.94 -22.23 11.69
C ALA A 466 -20.31 -20.82 11.59
N GLU A 467 -21.12 -19.79 11.36
CA GLU A 467 -20.67 -18.43 11.02
C GLU A 467 -21.01 -17.42 12.12
N GLU A 468 -20.02 -16.97 12.89
CA GLU A 468 -20.21 -15.91 13.88
C GLU A 468 -20.05 -14.54 13.21
N LYS A 469 -21.17 -13.82 13.03
CA LYS A 469 -21.18 -12.47 12.45
C LYS A 469 -21.76 -11.48 13.45
N GLU A 470 -20.94 -10.53 13.86
CA GLU A 470 -21.30 -9.53 14.86
C GLU A 470 -21.23 -8.13 14.29
N LEU A 471 -22.30 -7.37 14.51
CA LEU A 471 -22.43 -5.97 14.13
C LEU A 471 -22.47 -5.10 15.39
N TYR A 472 -21.52 -4.17 15.47
CA TYR A 472 -21.38 -3.22 16.57
C TYR A 472 -21.79 -1.81 16.14
N ILE A 473 -22.89 -1.29 16.69
CA ILE A 473 -23.39 0.05 16.42
C ILE A 473 -22.85 1.01 17.49
N THR A 474 -22.03 1.98 17.07
CA THR A 474 -21.32 2.89 18.00
C THR A 474 -21.90 4.30 18.07
N GLY A 475 -22.86 4.65 17.21
CA GLY A 475 -23.54 5.96 17.24
C GLY A 475 -24.61 5.99 18.33
N GLY A 476 -24.56 6.98 19.21
CA GLY A 476 -25.62 7.24 20.19
C GLY A 476 -26.70 8.17 19.63
N LYS A 477 -27.88 8.18 20.25
CA LYS A 477 -29.03 9.09 19.96
C LYS A 477 -28.75 10.60 20.15
N GLY A 478 -27.49 11.05 20.25
CA GLY A 478 -27.13 12.41 20.68
C GLY A 478 -26.01 13.12 19.91
N ASP A 479 -25.40 12.54 18.88
CA ASP A 479 -24.40 13.24 18.04
C ASP A 479 -25.11 13.94 16.88
N VAL A 480 -25.80 15.05 17.17
CA VAL A 480 -26.36 15.96 16.16
C VAL A 480 -25.29 17.01 15.84
N ASP A 481 -24.57 16.82 14.73
CA ASP A 481 -23.70 17.85 14.16
C ASP A 481 -24.59 18.96 13.57
N GLY A 482 -24.39 20.21 14.00
CA GLY A 482 -25.34 21.32 13.86
C GLY A 482 -25.50 21.88 12.45
N SER A 483 -26.15 21.14 11.55
CA SER A 483 -26.63 21.63 10.24
C SER A 483 -28.12 21.35 10.07
N ASN A 484 -28.91 22.32 9.61
CA ASN A 484 -30.38 22.21 9.49
C ASN A 484 -30.91 20.99 8.71
N ASP A 485 -30.09 20.28 7.92
CA ASP A 485 -30.44 19.01 7.26
C ASP A 485 -30.61 17.82 8.24
N THR A 486 -30.24 17.96 9.53
CA THR A 486 -30.24 16.83 10.49
C THR A 486 -31.59 16.49 11.08
N MET A 487 -32.57 17.41 11.04
CA MET A 487 -33.85 17.19 11.74
C MET A 487 -34.74 16.20 10.97
N GLU A 488 -34.80 16.29 9.64
CA GLU A 488 -35.51 15.31 8.80
C GLU A 488 -34.81 13.94 8.76
N MET A 489 -33.47 13.92 8.88
CA MET A 489 -32.69 12.67 8.96
C MET A 489 -32.92 11.90 10.26
N ALA A 490 -33.29 12.56 11.36
CA ALA A 490 -33.45 11.91 12.67
C ALA A 490 -34.76 11.10 12.78
N GLU A 491 -35.85 11.57 12.14
CA GLU A 491 -37.13 10.85 12.13
C GLU A 491 -37.11 9.66 11.15
N THR A 492 -36.41 9.77 10.02
CA THR A 492 -36.22 8.63 9.09
C THR A 492 -35.27 7.57 9.65
N ASP A 493 -34.23 7.96 10.41
CA ASP A 493 -33.28 7.01 11.05
C ASP A 493 -33.98 6.03 12.02
N THR A 494 -35.03 6.46 12.71
CA THR A 494 -35.68 5.65 13.76
C THR A 494 -36.64 4.60 13.20
N LEU A 495 -37.35 4.90 12.11
CA LEU A 495 -38.26 3.95 11.44
C LEU A 495 -37.51 2.98 10.53
N VAL A 496 -36.55 3.47 9.74
CA VAL A 496 -35.76 2.65 8.81
C VAL A 496 -34.83 1.68 9.57
N GLY A 497 -34.28 2.10 10.71
CA GLY A 497 -33.40 1.26 11.51
C GLY A 497 -34.07 -0.01 12.05
N ALA A 498 -35.34 0.03 12.44
CA ALA A 498 -36.01 -1.12 13.05
C ALA A 498 -36.27 -2.26 12.05
N ASP A 499 -36.61 -1.92 10.80
CA ASP A 499 -36.84 -2.92 9.75
C ASP A 499 -35.53 -3.50 9.22
N GLU A 500 -34.50 -2.66 9.06
CA GLU A 500 -33.14 -3.11 8.71
C GLU A 500 -32.56 -4.07 9.76
N GLU A 501 -32.79 -3.78 11.05
CA GLU A 501 -32.29 -4.60 12.15
C GLU A 501 -32.89 -6.00 12.11
N LYS A 502 -34.21 -6.10 11.88
CA LYS A 502 -34.90 -7.38 11.73
C LYS A 502 -34.36 -8.19 10.55
N ILE A 503 -34.18 -7.56 9.39
CA ILE A 503 -33.65 -8.23 8.19
C ILE A 503 -32.26 -8.82 8.46
N LEU A 504 -31.40 -8.09 9.16
CA LEU A 504 -30.04 -8.56 9.49
C LEU A 504 -30.07 -9.68 10.53
N GLN A 505 -30.94 -9.59 11.54
CA GLN A 505 -31.13 -10.66 12.53
C GLN A 505 -31.68 -11.94 11.89
N GLU A 506 -32.62 -11.83 10.94
CA GLU A 506 -33.12 -12.96 10.15
C GLU A 506 -32.02 -13.64 9.31
N GLN A 507 -30.97 -12.91 8.97
CA GLN A 507 -29.78 -13.42 8.27
C GLN A 507 -28.69 -13.96 9.24
N GLY A 508 -28.99 -14.03 10.54
CA GLY A 508 -28.09 -14.54 11.57
C GLY A 508 -27.04 -13.55 12.07
N MET A 509 -27.21 -12.25 11.85
CA MET A 509 -26.30 -11.22 12.39
C MET A 509 -26.62 -10.93 13.86
N ILE A 510 -25.61 -11.00 14.73
CA ILE A 510 -25.72 -10.61 16.14
C ILE A 510 -25.45 -9.10 16.25
N ILE A 511 -26.44 -8.33 16.70
CA ILE A 511 -26.35 -6.87 16.75
C ILE A 511 -26.13 -6.40 18.21
N LYS A 512 -25.11 -5.55 18.41
CA LYS A 512 -24.69 -5.02 19.70
C LYS A 512 -24.56 -3.50 19.64
N HIS A 513 -25.29 -2.77 20.50
CA HIS A 513 -25.23 -1.30 20.57
C HIS A 513 -24.10 -0.79 21.48
N GLN A 514 -22.87 -1.17 21.17
CA GLN A 514 -21.68 -0.74 21.92
C GLN A 514 -20.43 -0.72 21.04
N ARG A 515 -19.33 -0.19 21.56
CA ARG A 515 -18.02 -0.32 20.91
C ARG A 515 -17.48 -1.75 21.10
N PRO A 516 -16.86 -2.36 20.07
CA PRO A 516 -16.30 -3.69 20.20
C PRO A 516 -15.11 -3.70 21.16
N ASN A 517 -15.12 -4.62 22.13
CA ASN A 517 -13.99 -4.88 22.99
C ASN A 517 -12.96 -5.74 22.24
N LEU A 518 -12.06 -5.09 21.50
CA LEU A 518 -11.07 -5.79 20.66
C LEU A 518 -10.18 -6.74 21.44
N ARG A 519 -9.95 -6.48 22.73
CA ARG A 519 -9.15 -7.36 23.58
C ARG A 519 -9.85 -8.67 23.83
N GLU A 520 -11.12 -8.62 24.19
CA GLU A 520 -11.96 -9.80 24.43
C GLU A 520 -12.14 -10.61 23.15
N ILE A 521 -12.48 -9.95 22.03
CA ILE A 521 -12.60 -10.60 20.71
C ILE A 521 -11.31 -11.35 20.34
N VAL A 522 -10.15 -10.72 20.52
CA VAL A 522 -8.86 -11.35 20.25
C VAL A 522 -8.59 -12.48 21.26
N ASP A 523 -8.81 -12.26 22.55
CA ASP A 523 -8.57 -13.28 23.57
C ASP A 523 -9.47 -14.51 23.33
N GLU A 524 -10.73 -14.35 22.94
CA GLU A 524 -11.64 -15.44 22.54
C GLU A 524 -11.18 -16.17 21.28
N THR A 525 -10.78 -15.42 20.24
CA THR A 525 -10.32 -16.00 18.97
C THR A 525 -9.07 -16.87 19.17
N PHE A 526 -8.19 -16.49 20.09
CA PHE A 526 -6.89 -17.14 20.30
C PHE A 526 -6.87 -18.15 21.46
N SER A 527 -7.78 -18.04 22.43
CA SER A 527 -7.85 -18.95 23.58
C SER A 527 -8.34 -20.33 23.17
N GLY A 528 -7.74 -21.40 23.73
CA GLY A 528 -8.16 -22.79 23.48
C GLY A 528 -7.69 -23.41 22.15
N HIS A 529 -7.08 -22.63 21.23
CA HIS A 529 -6.71 -23.11 19.89
C HIS A 529 -5.19 -23.27 19.73
N VAL A 530 -4.72 -24.40 19.21
CA VAL A 530 -3.28 -24.69 19.00
C VAL A 530 -2.81 -24.34 17.56
N GLY A 531 -3.73 -23.87 16.72
CA GLY A 531 -3.54 -23.68 15.29
C GLY A 531 -3.04 -22.31 14.82
N LYS A 532 -2.98 -22.15 13.49
CA LYS A 532 -2.66 -20.89 12.80
C LYS A 532 -3.87 -19.98 12.76
N VAL A 533 -3.68 -18.69 13.05
CA VAL A 533 -4.76 -17.70 13.04
C VAL A 533 -4.51 -16.65 11.97
N ALA A 534 -5.51 -16.35 11.14
CA ALA A 534 -5.49 -15.22 10.23
C ALA A 534 -6.32 -14.07 10.80
N VAL A 535 -5.78 -12.86 10.77
CA VAL A 535 -6.47 -11.62 11.17
C VAL A 535 -6.42 -10.64 10.00
N LEU A 536 -7.60 -10.25 9.53
CA LEU A 536 -7.79 -9.32 8.42
C LEU A 536 -8.51 -8.09 8.94
N PHE A 537 -7.94 -6.90 8.75
CA PHE A 537 -8.50 -5.65 9.24
C PHE A 537 -8.63 -4.61 8.13
N CYS A 538 -9.74 -3.86 8.12
CA CYS A 538 -9.84 -2.62 7.37
C CYS A 538 -10.75 -1.61 8.09
N GLY A 539 -10.21 -0.44 8.43
CA GLY A 539 -10.95 0.56 9.19
C GLY A 539 -10.09 1.71 9.72
N PRO A 540 -10.58 2.46 10.73
CA PRO A 540 -9.86 3.60 11.31
C PRO A 540 -8.50 3.21 11.91
N SER A 541 -7.51 4.12 11.78
CA SER A 541 -6.14 3.89 12.25
C SER A 541 -6.06 3.58 13.75
N GLY A 542 -6.84 4.25 14.60
CA GLY A 542 -6.87 3.97 16.04
C GLY A 542 -7.32 2.54 16.37
N MET A 543 -8.32 2.03 15.65
CA MET A 543 -8.80 0.65 15.81
C MET A 543 -7.76 -0.35 15.32
N ASN A 544 -7.06 -0.05 14.23
CA ASN A 544 -5.94 -0.86 13.72
C ASN A 544 -4.81 -0.99 14.75
N VAL A 545 -4.38 0.14 15.33
CA VAL A 545 -3.31 0.20 16.33
C VAL A 545 -3.66 -0.64 17.55
N GLN A 546 -4.90 -0.51 18.04
CA GLN A 546 -5.38 -1.31 19.17
C GLN A 546 -5.45 -2.81 18.80
N LEU A 547 -6.06 -3.18 17.67
CA LEU A 547 -6.17 -4.57 17.25
C LEU A 547 -4.79 -5.21 17.06
N ARG A 548 -3.86 -4.50 16.41
CA ARG A 548 -2.48 -4.96 16.23
C ARG A 548 -1.78 -5.14 17.58
N HIS A 549 -1.95 -4.22 18.52
CA HIS A 549 -1.38 -4.36 19.87
C HIS A 549 -1.87 -5.65 20.55
N GLU A 550 -3.17 -5.92 20.52
CA GLU A 550 -3.78 -7.10 21.15
C GLU A 550 -3.33 -8.41 20.49
N VAL A 551 -3.32 -8.49 19.17
CA VAL A 551 -2.79 -9.65 18.43
C VAL A 551 -1.30 -9.87 18.73
N GLY A 552 -0.53 -8.80 18.85
CA GLY A 552 0.89 -8.85 19.19
C GLY A 552 1.19 -9.46 20.57
N ARG A 553 0.24 -9.44 21.52
CA ARG A 553 0.38 -10.17 22.80
C ARG A 553 0.42 -11.68 22.56
N TRP A 554 -0.38 -12.19 21.62
CA TRP A 554 -0.46 -13.60 21.28
C TRP A 554 0.71 -14.09 20.42
N VAL A 555 1.19 -13.26 19.50
CA VAL A 555 2.41 -13.55 18.72
C VAL A 555 3.61 -13.73 19.66
N ARG A 556 3.75 -12.86 20.67
CA ARG A 556 4.80 -12.98 21.70
C ARG A 556 4.70 -14.27 22.51
N ARG A 557 3.49 -14.82 22.67
CA ARG A 557 3.22 -16.12 23.33
C ARG A 557 3.43 -17.34 22.44
N GLY A 558 3.82 -17.16 21.17
CA GLY A 558 4.14 -18.27 20.27
C GLY A 558 3.06 -18.66 19.28
N LYS A 559 1.99 -17.89 19.15
CA LYS A 559 0.96 -18.15 18.13
C LYS A 559 1.48 -17.79 16.73
N ASP A 560 1.18 -18.65 15.76
CA ASP A 560 1.45 -18.40 14.34
C ASP A 560 0.29 -17.58 13.76
N VAL A 561 0.59 -16.35 13.36
CA VAL A 561 -0.42 -15.36 12.97
C VAL A 561 -0.09 -14.74 11.63
N PHE A 562 -1.05 -14.80 10.71
CA PHE A 562 -1.08 -13.93 9.55
C PHE A 562 -1.91 -12.70 9.87
N TYR A 563 -1.29 -11.51 9.80
CA TYR A 563 -1.97 -10.25 10.05
C TYR A 563 -1.88 -9.36 8.83
N HIS A 564 -3.03 -8.95 8.29
CA HIS A 564 -3.10 -7.97 7.21
C HIS A 564 -4.05 -6.85 7.59
N ALA A 565 -3.62 -5.61 7.40
CA ALA A 565 -4.41 -4.43 7.64
C ALA A 565 -4.38 -3.51 6.42
N GLU A 566 -5.55 -3.17 5.90
CA GLU A 566 -5.74 -2.12 4.90
C GLU A 566 -6.25 -0.84 5.57
N ALA A 567 -5.89 0.30 4.98
CA ALA A 567 -6.42 1.59 5.37
C ALA A 567 -6.87 2.34 4.10
N PHE A 568 -8.19 2.40 3.87
CA PHE A 568 -8.78 3.18 2.79
C PHE A 568 -9.47 4.42 3.36
N GLY A 569 -9.22 5.59 2.76
CA GLY A 569 -9.96 6.83 3.07
C GLY A 569 -9.44 7.65 4.27
N LEU A 570 -8.11 7.81 4.40
CA LEU A 570 -7.51 8.81 5.29
C LEU A 570 -7.47 10.20 4.66
#